data_AF-A0A075FQN2-F1
#
_entry.id   AF-A0A075FQN2-F1
#
_cell.length_a   1.000
_cell.length_b   1.000
_cell.length_c   1.000
_cell.angle_alpha   90.00
_cell.angle_beta   90.00
_cell.angle_gamma   90.00
#
_symmetry.space_group_name_H-M   'P 1'
#
loop_
_entity.id
_entity.type
_entity.pdbx_description
1 polymer ?
#
loop_
_entity_poly.entity_id
_entity_poly.type
_entity_poly.pdbx_seq_one_letter_code
_entity_poly.pdbx_strand_id
1 'polypeptide(L)'
;MGCIYAIEPFNTTGKSGMVENVPPAGSSNILRVTGDVKIRKALAKGKLKPLGATMARYIEERYNTLPFAERWAYSLLEKPFPDEDEESLRAKWDALVKKLTSIRFIEVYAALRDADGGDVGQFEHTVHVTEGGPEVLTVL
;
A
#
# COMPACT_ATOMS: atom_id res chain seq x y z
N MET A 1 -10.16 26.80 2.88
CA MET A 1 -9.40 27.27 1.71
C MET A 1 -7.95 26.82 1.87
N GLY A 2 -7.27 26.42 0.80
CA GLY A 2 -5.92 25.84 0.83
C GLY A 2 -5.86 24.30 0.81
N CYS A 3 -6.96 23.62 0.46
CA CYS A 3 -6.97 22.16 0.35
C CYS A 3 -6.45 21.71 -1.02
N ILE A 4 -5.82 20.54 -1.04
CA ILE A 4 -5.40 19.85 -2.25
C ILE A 4 -6.28 18.62 -2.42
N TYR A 5 -6.82 18.43 -3.63
CA TYR A 5 -7.70 17.32 -3.99
C TYR A 5 -7.11 16.53 -5.15
N ALA A 6 -7.20 15.21 -5.09
CA ALA A 6 -7.16 14.37 -6.27
C ALA A 6 -8.58 14.31 -6.86
N ILE A 7 -8.73 14.67 -8.13
CA ILE A 7 -9.98 14.58 -8.88
C ILE A 7 -9.78 13.47 -9.92
N GLU A 8 -10.42 12.33 -9.69
CA GLU A 8 -10.19 11.09 -10.45
C GLU A 8 -11.51 10.45 -10.92
N PRO A 9 -12.10 10.92 -12.04
CA PRO A 9 -13.24 10.22 -12.63
C PRO A 9 -12.84 8.83 -13.16
N PHE A 10 -13.68 7.85 -12.85
CA PHE A 10 -13.67 6.52 -13.47
C PHE A 10 -14.93 6.35 -14.31
N ASN A 11 -14.77 5.82 -15.52
CA ASN A 11 -15.86 5.43 -16.40
C ASN A 11 -15.76 3.94 -16.68
N THR A 12 -16.89 3.25 -16.75
CA THR A 12 -16.93 1.81 -17.01
C THR A 12 -17.99 1.44 -18.05
N THR A 13 -17.76 0.35 -18.78
CA THR A 13 -18.80 -0.33 -19.59
C THR A 13 -19.66 -1.29 -18.76
N GLY A 14 -19.29 -1.53 -17.50
CA GLY A 14 -20.10 -2.21 -16.49
C GLY A 14 -21.39 -1.45 -16.18
N LYS A 15 -22.43 -2.17 -15.77
CA LYS A 15 -23.78 -1.61 -15.59
C LYS A 15 -24.00 -1.02 -14.21
N SER A 16 -23.34 -1.58 -13.20
CA SER A 16 -23.48 -1.21 -11.81
C SER A 16 -22.67 0.03 -11.43
N GLY A 17 -21.56 0.28 -12.12
CA GLY A 17 -20.57 1.29 -11.73
C GLY A 17 -19.82 0.93 -10.44
N MET A 18 -19.83 -0.33 -10.03
CA MET A 18 -19.25 -0.80 -8.78
C MET A 18 -17.92 -1.50 -9.01
N VAL A 19 -17.05 -1.43 -8.00
CA VAL A 19 -15.79 -2.18 -7.96
C VAL A 19 -15.82 -3.25 -6.87
N GLU A 20 -15.07 -4.31 -7.09
CA GLU A 20 -14.82 -5.34 -6.10
C GLU A 20 -13.33 -5.66 -5.98
N ASN A 21 -12.94 -6.23 -4.84
CA ASN A 21 -11.59 -6.73 -4.65
C ASN A 21 -11.34 -7.93 -5.56
N VAL A 22 -10.22 -7.92 -6.28
CA VAL A 22 -9.74 -9.08 -7.02
C VAL A 22 -9.32 -10.16 -6.02
N PRO A 23 -9.96 -11.35 -6.01
CA PRO A 23 -9.52 -12.46 -5.17
C PRO A 23 -8.22 -13.08 -5.71
N PRO A 24 -7.36 -13.64 -4.86
CA PRO A 24 -7.46 -13.70 -3.39
C PRO A 24 -7.17 -12.35 -2.71
N ALA A 25 -7.61 -12.17 -1.46
CA ALA A 25 -7.28 -11.01 -0.64
C ALA A 25 -5.75 -10.99 -0.37
N GLY A 26 -5.01 -10.24 -1.17
CA GLY A 26 -3.56 -10.34 -1.31
C GLY A 26 -3.07 -10.32 -2.76
N SER A 27 -3.97 -10.26 -3.74
CA SER A 27 -3.70 -10.08 -5.16
C SER A 27 -2.95 -8.79 -5.53
N SER A 28 -2.72 -7.91 -4.55
CA SER A 28 -2.08 -6.61 -4.76
C SER A 28 -0.79 -6.48 -3.98
N ASN A 29 0.14 -5.79 -4.62
CA ASN A 29 1.48 -5.53 -4.14
C ASN A 29 1.61 -4.15 -3.49
N ILE A 30 0.50 -3.45 -3.22
CA ILE A 30 0.50 -2.10 -2.61
C ILE A 30 0.14 -2.21 -1.12
N LEU A 31 1.01 -1.67 -0.27
CA LEU A 31 0.90 -1.69 1.17
C LEU A 31 1.07 -0.29 1.75
N ARG A 32 0.58 -0.07 2.98
CA ARG A 32 0.79 1.18 3.71
C ARG A 32 0.97 0.92 5.20
N VAL A 33 1.86 1.67 5.85
CA VAL A 33 1.93 1.69 7.32
C VAL A 33 0.76 2.51 7.86
N THR A 34 0.01 1.94 8.78
CA THR A 34 -1.21 2.56 9.32
C THR A 34 -0.92 3.75 10.25
N GLY A 35 0.20 3.69 10.97
CA GLY A 35 0.56 4.65 12.03
C GLY A 35 -0.09 4.36 13.39
N ASP A 36 -1.03 3.41 13.44
CA ASP A 36 -1.82 3.08 14.64
C ASP A 36 -1.06 2.22 15.66
N VAL A 37 -0.04 1.50 15.20
CA VAL A 37 0.66 0.48 15.99
C VAL A 37 2.11 0.86 16.17
N LYS A 38 2.53 1.08 17.42
CA LYS A 38 3.94 1.30 17.74
C LYS A 38 4.70 -0.03 17.80
N ILE A 39 5.73 -0.19 16.96
CA ILE A 39 6.57 -1.41 16.87
C ILE A 39 7.08 -1.85 18.24
N ARG A 40 7.54 -0.92 19.08
CA ARG A 40 8.03 -1.21 20.44
C ARG A 40 6.98 -1.94 21.29
N LYS A 41 5.70 -1.54 21.20
CA LYS A 41 4.59 -2.19 21.91
C LYS A 41 4.30 -3.58 21.34
N ALA A 42 4.40 -3.76 20.01
CA ALA A 42 4.21 -5.06 19.38
C ALA A 42 5.32 -6.06 19.77
N LEU A 43 6.57 -5.60 19.81
CA LEU A 43 7.73 -6.38 20.26
C LEU A 43 7.60 -6.77 21.74
N ALA A 44 7.31 -5.82 22.63
CA ALA A 44 7.16 -6.08 24.07
C ALA A 44 6.03 -7.07 24.39
N LYS A 45 4.99 -7.12 23.56
CA LYS A 45 3.88 -8.09 23.68
C LYS A 45 4.17 -9.45 23.01
N GLY A 46 5.40 -9.69 22.55
CA GLY A 46 5.77 -10.91 21.83
C GLY A 46 5.04 -11.10 20.50
N LYS A 47 4.38 -10.05 19.98
CA LYS A 47 3.62 -10.13 18.73
C LYS A 47 4.52 -10.09 17.50
N LEU A 48 5.78 -9.70 17.63
CA LEU A 48 6.73 -9.60 16.52
C LEU A 48 8.11 -10.06 17.00
N LYS A 49 8.82 -10.86 16.18
CA LYS A 49 10.20 -11.26 16.46
C LYS A 49 11.16 -10.07 16.22
N PRO A 50 12.37 -10.06 16.82
CA PRO A 50 13.33 -8.95 16.66
C PRO A 50 13.61 -8.59 15.20
N LEU A 51 13.86 -9.57 14.33
CA LEU A 51 14.09 -9.32 12.91
C LEU A 51 12.87 -8.67 12.24
N GLY A 52 11.66 -9.18 12.48
CA GLY A 52 10.43 -8.59 11.97
C GLY A 52 10.22 -7.16 12.46
N ALA A 53 10.63 -6.84 13.69
CA ALA A 53 10.57 -5.49 14.25
C ALA A 53 11.57 -4.54 13.56
N THR A 54 12.79 -5.01 13.28
CA THR A 54 13.78 -4.26 12.50
C THR A 54 13.26 -3.98 11.09
N MET A 55 12.68 -4.98 10.42
CA MET A 55 12.09 -4.83 9.08
C MET A 55 10.92 -3.84 9.09
N ALA A 56 9.99 -3.97 10.04
CA ALA A 56 8.88 -3.04 10.21
C ALA A 56 9.36 -1.60 10.41
N ARG A 57 10.46 -1.41 11.16
CA ARG A 57 11.06 -0.09 11.37
C ARG A 57 11.64 0.48 10.09
N TYR A 58 12.37 -0.32 9.30
CA TYR A 58 12.90 0.15 8.03
C TYR A 58 11.79 0.53 7.03
N ILE A 59 10.69 -0.21 7.02
CA ILE A 59 9.51 0.13 6.22
C ILE A 59 8.92 1.48 6.68
N GLU A 60 8.71 1.66 7.99
CA GLU A 60 8.18 2.91 8.57
C GLU A 60 9.12 4.11 8.35
N GLU A 61 10.42 3.94 8.51
CA GLU A 61 11.41 5.00 8.29
C GLU A 61 11.49 5.41 6.82
N ARG A 62 11.34 4.46 5.89
CA ARG A 62 11.47 4.71 4.44
C ARG A 62 10.20 5.26 3.81
N TYR A 63 9.04 4.74 4.19
CA TYR A 63 7.76 5.06 3.53
C TYR A 63 6.81 5.86 4.41
N ASN A 64 7.06 5.92 5.73
CA ASN A 64 6.14 6.50 6.70
C ASN A 64 4.72 5.98 6.44
N THR A 65 3.72 6.86 6.34
CA THR A 65 2.32 6.50 6.04
C THR A 65 1.97 6.55 4.54
N LEU A 66 2.96 6.72 3.65
CA LEU A 66 2.71 6.69 2.20
C LEU A 66 2.56 5.24 1.71
N PRO A 67 1.70 4.99 0.70
CA PRO A 67 1.65 3.69 0.05
C PRO A 67 2.99 3.34 -0.63
N PHE A 68 3.36 2.06 -0.59
CA PHE A 68 4.57 1.53 -1.21
C PHE A 68 4.30 0.16 -1.85
N ALA A 69 5.15 -0.23 -2.80
CA ALA A 69 5.06 -1.51 -3.47
C ALA A 69 6.08 -2.54 -2.94
N GLU A 70 5.73 -3.83 -2.97
CA GLU A 70 6.67 -4.94 -2.67
C GLU A 70 8.01 -4.78 -3.42
N ARG A 71 7.95 -4.49 -4.73
CA ARG A 71 9.14 -4.30 -5.57
C ARG A 71 10.11 -3.22 -5.08
N TRP A 72 9.64 -2.23 -4.32
CA TRP A 72 10.49 -1.18 -3.74
C TRP A 72 11.07 -1.60 -2.38
N ALA A 73 10.37 -2.49 -1.68
CA ALA A 73 10.75 -2.99 -0.38
C ALA A 73 11.57 -4.29 -0.43
N TYR A 74 11.61 -4.96 -1.59
CA TYR A 74 12.32 -6.23 -1.77
C TYR A 74 13.81 -6.13 -1.41
N SER A 75 14.47 -5.03 -1.78
CA SER A 75 15.87 -4.77 -1.41
C SER A 75 16.10 -4.65 0.11
N LEU A 76 15.04 -4.47 0.91
CA LEU A 76 15.15 -4.50 2.38
C LEU A 76 15.42 -5.92 2.90
N LEU A 77 15.05 -6.96 2.13
CA LEU A 77 15.25 -8.37 2.48
C LEU A 77 16.62 -8.91 2.06
N GLU A 78 17.25 -8.36 1.03
CA GLU A 78 18.54 -8.84 0.53
C GLU A 78 19.64 -8.74 1.59
N LYS A 79 19.70 -7.64 2.35
CA LYS A 79 20.76 -7.45 3.36
C LYS A 79 20.65 -8.39 4.57
N PRO A 80 19.45 -8.63 5.15
CA PRO A 80 19.29 -9.64 6.21
C PRO A 80 19.44 -11.09 5.73
N PHE A 81 19.32 -11.35 4.44
CA PHE A 81 19.26 -12.69 3.84
C PHE A 81 20.11 -12.78 2.55
N PRO A 82 21.43 -12.58 2.64
CA PRO A 82 22.29 -12.40 1.46
C PRO A 82 22.47 -13.67 0.59
N ASP A 83 22.24 -14.85 1.16
CA ASP A 83 22.49 -16.14 0.51
C ASP A 83 21.19 -16.87 0.10
N GLU A 84 20.04 -16.22 0.24
CA GLU A 84 18.73 -16.80 -0.07
C GLU A 84 18.35 -16.53 -1.52
N ASP A 85 17.72 -17.51 -2.17
CA ASP A 85 17.18 -17.34 -3.52
C ASP A 85 15.89 -16.50 -3.55
N GLU A 86 15.46 -16.14 -4.76
CA GLU A 86 14.31 -15.26 -4.97
C GLU A 86 13.00 -15.84 -4.41
N GLU A 87 12.84 -17.16 -4.50
CA GLU A 87 11.66 -17.89 -3.99
C GLU A 87 11.61 -17.85 -2.46
N SER A 88 12.74 -18.11 -1.79
CA SER A 88 12.87 -18.04 -0.35
C SER A 88 12.66 -16.61 0.16
N LEU A 89 13.23 -15.61 -0.51
CA LEU A 89 13.03 -14.20 -0.17
C LEU A 89 11.55 -13.80 -0.30
N ARG A 90 10.87 -14.23 -1.36
CA ARG A 90 9.42 -14.02 -1.53
C ARG A 90 8.61 -14.69 -0.42
N ALA A 91 8.89 -15.94 -0.08
CA ALA A 91 8.21 -16.62 1.02
C ALA A 91 8.40 -15.90 2.37
N LYS A 92 9.61 -15.35 2.62
CA LYS A 92 9.90 -14.53 3.81
C LYS A 92 9.15 -13.20 3.78
N TRP A 93 9.05 -12.56 2.62
CA TRP A 93 8.24 -11.36 2.41
C TRP A 93 6.77 -11.61 2.76
N ASP A 94 6.17 -12.66 2.19
CA ASP A 94 4.77 -13.02 2.42
C ASP A 94 4.49 -13.28 3.90
N ALA A 95 5.39 -14.01 4.57
CA ALA A 95 5.30 -14.27 6.00
C ALA A 95 5.38 -12.98 6.83
N LEU A 96 6.27 -12.05 6.47
CA LEU A 96 6.40 -10.75 7.11
C LEU A 96 5.13 -9.92 6.91
N VAL A 97 4.66 -9.75 5.67
CA VAL A 97 3.47 -8.99 5.32
C VAL A 97 2.25 -9.54 6.06
N LYS A 98 2.00 -10.85 5.98
CA LYS A 98 0.92 -11.52 6.72
C LYS A 98 0.98 -11.21 8.21
N LYS A 99 2.18 -11.23 8.79
CA LYS A 99 2.36 -10.94 10.21
C LYS A 99 2.08 -9.48 10.55
N LEU A 100 2.59 -8.53 9.77
CA LEU A 100 2.41 -7.10 9.98
C LEU A 100 0.94 -6.68 9.77
N THR A 101 0.25 -7.27 8.80
CA THR A 101 -1.19 -7.08 8.59
C THR A 101 -2.00 -7.63 9.77
N SER A 102 -1.66 -8.83 10.29
CA SER A 102 -2.36 -9.44 11.42
C SER A 102 -2.33 -8.60 12.70
N ILE A 103 -1.29 -7.77 12.86
CA ILE A 103 -1.15 -6.86 14.00
C ILE A 103 -1.61 -5.43 13.68
N ARG A 104 -2.18 -5.18 12.49
CA ARG A 104 -2.63 -3.87 11.98
C ARG A 104 -1.52 -2.83 11.86
N PHE A 105 -0.27 -3.28 11.71
CA PHE A 105 0.86 -2.37 11.49
C PHE A 105 0.89 -1.86 10.05
N ILE A 106 0.57 -2.74 9.11
CA ILE A 106 0.33 -2.39 7.71
C ILE A 106 -1.07 -2.77 7.29
N GLU A 107 -1.57 -2.09 6.26
CA GLU A 107 -2.73 -2.47 5.48
C GLU A 107 -2.32 -2.79 4.04
N VAL A 108 -3.10 -3.64 3.38
CA VAL A 108 -2.92 -4.02 1.97
C VAL A 108 -4.05 -3.40 1.17
N TYR A 109 -3.71 -2.63 0.15
CA TYR A 109 -4.68 -2.12 -0.80
C TYR A 109 -4.94 -3.20 -1.85
N ALA A 110 -6.08 -3.87 -1.79
CA ALA A 110 -6.44 -4.88 -2.78
C ALA A 110 -6.50 -4.28 -4.19
N ALA A 111 -6.20 -5.11 -5.20
CA ALA A 111 -6.46 -4.72 -6.58
C ALA A 111 -7.98 -4.65 -6.75
N LEU A 112 -8.45 -3.62 -7.43
CA LEU A 112 -9.87 -3.40 -7.70
C LEU A 112 -10.15 -3.76 -9.17
N ARG A 113 -11.26 -4.45 -9.40
CA ARG A 113 -11.80 -4.68 -10.74
C ARG A 113 -13.25 -4.19 -10.80
N ASP A 114 -13.71 -3.90 -11.99
CA ASP A 114 -15.14 -3.68 -12.25
C ASP A 114 -15.93 -4.95 -11.87
N ALA A 115 -17.01 -4.78 -11.10
CA ALA A 115 -17.81 -5.89 -10.59
C ALA A 115 -18.59 -6.63 -11.68
N ASP A 116 -18.86 -5.98 -12.81
CA ASP A 116 -19.53 -6.56 -13.97
C ASP A 116 -18.53 -7.06 -15.04
N GLY A 117 -17.23 -6.92 -14.79
CA GLY A 117 -16.16 -7.27 -15.73
C GLY A 117 -16.04 -6.29 -16.90
N GLY A 118 -16.53 -5.06 -16.75
CA GLY A 118 -16.43 -4.01 -17.76
C GLY A 118 -15.01 -3.46 -17.93
N ASP A 119 -14.77 -2.81 -19.07
CA ASP A 119 -13.57 -2.02 -19.33
C ASP A 119 -13.66 -0.70 -18.57
N VAL A 120 -12.56 -0.28 -17.95
CA VAL A 120 -12.49 0.93 -17.13
C VAL A 120 -11.53 1.95 -17.74
N GLY A 121 -12.00 3.19 -17.88
CA GLY A 121 -11.17 4.37 -18.19
C GLY A 121 -11.03 5.28 -16.97
N GLN A 122 -9.87 5.90 -16.80
CA GLN A 122 -9.58 6.83 -15.71
C GLN A 122 -8.80 8.05 -16.24
N PHE A 123 -9.09 9.22 -15.68
CA PHE A 123 -8.20 10.40 -15.68
C PHE A 123 -8.01 10.89 -14.25
N GLU A 124 -6.90 11.55 -13.96
CA GLU A 124 -6.64 12.12 -12.63
C GLU A 124 -5.89 13.44 -12.73
N HIS A 125 -6.37 14.45 -11.99
CA HIS A 125 -5.63 15.68 -11.74
C HIS A 125 -5.56 16.02 -10.25
N THR A 126 -4.45 16.65 -9.85
CA THR A 126 -4.33 17.28 -8.53
C THR A 126 -4.74 18.74 -8.62
N VAL A 127 -5.66 19.17 -7.76
CA VAL A 127 -6.23 20.52 -7.75
C VAL A 127 -6.01 21.19 -6.41
N HIS A 128 -5.49 22.41 -6.42
CA HIS A 128 -5.36 23.28 -5.25
C HIS A 128 -6.50 24.30 -5.21
N VAL A 129 -7.33 24.28 -4.17
CA VAL A 129 -8.50 25.19 -4.06
C VAL A 129 -8.13 26.41 -3.22
N THR A 130 -7.98 27.55 -3.89
CA THR A 130 -7.66 28.85 -3.29
C THR A 130 -8.90 29.74 -3.17
N GLU A 131 -8.76 30.92 -2.58
CA GLU A 131 -9.81 31.95 -2.58
C GLU A 131 -10.15 32.44 -3.99
N GLY A 132 -9.18 32.43 -4.91
CA GLY A 132 -9.36 32.84 -6.31
C GLY A 132 -9.97 31.76 -7.22
N GLY A 133 -10.15 30.54 -6.72
CA GLY A 133 -10.67 29.40 -7.47
C GLY A 133 -9.74 28.18 -7.46
N PRO A 134 -10.11 27.10 -8.17
CA PRO A 134 -9.30 25.90 -8.29
C PRO A 134 -8.15 26.07 -9.30
N GLU A 135 -6.94 25.67 -8.90
CA GLU A 135 -5.75 25.60 -9.75
C GLU A 135 -5.40 24.13 -10.03
N VAL A 136 -5.30 23.76 -11.31
CA VAL A 136 -4.87 22.41 -11.72
C VAL A 136 -3.36 22.33 -11.72
N LEU A 137 -2.79 21.44 -10.90
CA LEU A 137 -1.34 21.35 -10.68
C LEU A 137 -0.63 20.36 -11.62
N THR A 138 -1.36 19.41 -12.20
CA THR A 138 -0.79 18.30 -12.99
C THR A 138 -1.17 18.37 -14.46
N VAL A 139 -1.12 19.56 -15.06
CA VAL A 139 -1.31 19.74 -16.51
C VAL A 139 -0.02 19.31 -17.22
N LEU A 140 -0.07 18.26 -18.03
CA LEU A 140 1.04 17.79 -18.88
C LEU A 140 0.95 18.38 -20.28
#